data_AF-A0A1V6EVH7-F1
#
_entry.id   AF-A0A1V6EVH7-F1
#
_cell.length_a   1.000
_cell.length_b   1.000
_cell.length_c   1.000
_cell.angle_alpha   90.00
_cell.angle_beta   90.00
_cell.angle_gamma   90.00
#
_symmetry.space_group_name_H-M   'P 1'
#
loop_
_entity.id
_entity.type
_entity.pdbx_description
1 polymer ?
#
loop_
_entity_poly.entity_id
_entity_poly.type
_entity_poly.pdbx_seq_one_letter_code
_entity_poly.pdbx_strand_id
1 'polypeptide(L)' 'MNIVRALTLKVPRVRAEGRVIHCGRQLATADARLVGPDGTLYAHATTTCLVFDVHHKPPGGATE' A
#
# COMPACT_ATOMS: atom_id res chain seq x y z
N MET A 1 7.85 -4.13 9.09
CA MET A 1 8.56 -3.21 8.17
C MET A 1 10.02 -3.16 8.57
N ASN A 2 10.93 -3.16 7.60
CA ASN A 2 12.36 -2.97 7.83
C ASN A 2 12.84 -1.74 7.04
N ILE A 3 13.58 -0.86 7.71
CA ILE A 3 14.22 0.32 7.12
C ILE A 3 15.69 -0.03 6.90
N VAL A 4 16.06 -0.12 5.63
CA VAL A 4 17.42 -0.50 5.20
C VAL A 4 18.33 0.71 5.13
N ARG A 5 17.78 1.89 4.83
CA ARG A 5 18.53 3.15 4.68
C ARG A 5 17.69 4.36 5.09
N ALA A 6 18.33 5.36 5.69
CA ALA A 6 17.68 6.63 6.01
C ALA A 6 17.24 7.37 4.75
N LEU A 7 15.96 7.77 4.68
CA LEU A 7 15.43 8.65 3.66
C LEU A 7 15.56 10.10 4.13
N THR A 8 16.31 10.92 3.39
CA THR A 8 16.56 12.33 3.73
C THR A 8 15.94 13.26 2.69
N LEU A 9 15.81 14.55 3.01
CA LEU A 9 15.31 15.59 2.08
C LEU A 9 16.16 15.77 0.82
N LYS A 10 17.38 15.21 0.78
CA LYS A 10 18.24 15.22 -0.42
C LYS A 10 17.76 14.25 -1.49
N VAL A 11 16.91 13.29 -1.13
CA VAL A 11 16.37 12.30 -2.07
C VAL A 11 15.11 12.89 -2.70
N PRO A 12 15.11 13.21 -4.01
CA PRO A 12 14.07 14.04 -4.60
C PRO A 12 12.72 13.32 -4.70
N ARG A 13 12.73 12.00 -4.95
CA ARG A 13 11.53 11.17 -5.07
C ARG A 13 11.89 9.72 -4.81
N VAL A 14 10.97 9.01 -4.16
CA VAL A 14 11.00 7.55 -4.04
C VAL A 14 9.75 6.96 -4.64
N ARG A 15 9.83 5.70 -5.06
CA ARG A 15 8.69 4.91 -5.53
C ARG A 15 8.41 3.82 -4.51
N ALA A 16 7.18 3.83 -3.99
CA ALA A 16 6.64 2.72 -3.23
C ALA A 16 5.93 1.78 -4.21
N GLU A 17 6.30 0.51 -4.23
CA GLU A 17 5.62 -0.53 -5.00
C GLU A 17 5.17 -1.60 -4.03
N GLY A 18 3.88 -1.94 -4.09
CA GLY A 18 3.29 -3.04 -3.34
C GLY A 18 2.71 -4.08 -4.28
N ARG A 19 2.81 -5.35 -3.90
CA ARG A 19 2.19 -6.47 -4.62
C ARG A 19 1.37 -7.29 -3.64
N VAL A 20 0.14 -7.59 -4.04
CA VAL A 20 -0.70 -8.54 -3.30
C VAL A 20 -0.11 -9.94 -3.48
N ILE A 21 0.19 -10.59 -2.37
CA ILE A 21 0.69 -11.97 -2.33
C ILE A 21 -0.51 -12.93 -2.26
N HIS A 22 -1.50 -12.60 -1.44
CA HIS A 22 -2.70 -13.40 -1.25
C HIS A 22 -3.89 -12.50 -0.94
N CYS A 23 -5.05 -12.76 -1.55
CA CYS A 23 -6.29 -12.02 -1.32
C CYS A 23 -7.43 -12.99 -1.04
N GLY A 24 -7.88 -13.04 0.21
CA GLY A 24 -9.09 -13.74 0.61
C GLY A 24 -10.30 -12.81 0.69
N ARG A 25 -11.43 -13.32 1.20
CA ARG A 25 -12.70 -12.56 1.28
C ARG A 25 -12.61 -11.30 2.16
N GLN A 26 -11.89 -11.37 3.27
CA GLN A 26 -11.80 -10.28 4.25
C GLN A 26 -10.36 -9.90 4.62
N LEU A 27 -9.38 -10.78 4.37
CA LEU A 27 -7.97 -10.51 4.64
C LEU A 27 -7.16 -10.65 3.36
N ALA A 28 -6.29 -9.68 3.11
CA ALA A 28 -5.28 -9.72 2.06
C ALA A 28 -3.89 -9.49 2.66
N THR A 29 -2.89 -10.18 2.13
CA THR A 29 -1.47 -9.98 2.49
C THR A 29 -0.72 -9.48 1.27
N ALA A 30 0.13 -8.48 1.48
CA ALA A 30 0.94 -7.87 0.43
C ALA A 30 2.38 -7.67 0.91
N ASP A 31 3.34 -7.71 -0.01
CA ASP A 31 4.68 -7.17 0.19
C ASP A 31 4.81 -5.80 -0.49
N ALA A 32 5.80 -5.04 -0.04
CA ALA A 32 6.13 -3.76 -0.61
C ALA A 32 7.62 -3.43 -0.48
N ARG A 33 8.10 -2.63 -1.43
CA ARG A 33 9.45 -2.04 -1.45
C ARG A 33 9.38 -0.54 -1.69
N LEU A 34 10.31 0.18 -1.07
CA LEU A 34 10.52 1.62 -1.28
C LEU A 34 11.87 1.83 -1.94
N VAL A 35 11.87 2.33 -3.18
CA VAL A 35 13.08 2.47 -4.00
C VAL A 35 13.32 3.92 -4.42
N GLY A 36 14.58 4.34 -4.46
CA GLY A 36 15.03 5.64 -4.98
C GLY A 36 15.05 5.69 -6.51
N PRO A 37 15.35 6.87 -7.08
CA PRO A 37 15.37 7.07 -8.54
C PRO A 37 16.53 6.33 -9.22
N ASP A 38 17.56 5.99 -8.46
CA ASP A 38 18.73 5.21 -8.83
C ASP A 38 18.56 3.69 -8.54
N GLY A 39 17.38 3.27 -8.08
CA GLY A 39 17.12 1.89 -7.66
C GLY A 39 17.56 1.57 -6.22
N THR A 40 18.05 2.54 -5.45
CA THR A 40 18.44 2.33 -4.04
C THR A 40 17.25 1.86 -3.21
N LEU A 41 17.39 0.71 -2.53
CA LEU A 41 16.38 0.22 -1.58
C LEU A 41 16.46 1.00 -0.25
N TYR A 42 15.32 1.57 0.16
CA TYR A 42 15.17 2.28 1.44
C TYR A 42 14.45 1.46 2.49
N ALA A 43 13.41 0.73 2.09
CA ALA A 43 12.63 -0.09 3.01
C ALA A 43 11.95 -1.24 2.27
N HIS A 44 11.65 -2.30 3.01
CA HIS A 44 10.73 -3.34 2.58
C HIS A 44 9.78 -3.70 3.72
N ALA A 45 8.58 -4.14 3.37
CA ALA A 45 7.57 -4.50 4.34
C ALA A 45 6.64 -5.57 3.80
N THR A 46 6.00 -6.26 4.73
CA THR A 46 4.77 -6.99 4.48
C THR A 46 3.65 -6.31 5.26
N THR A 47 2.43 -6.46 4.77
CA THR A 47 1.23 -5.94 5.42
C THR A 47 0.09 -6.94 5.29
N THR A 48 -0.83 -6.87 6.24
CA THR A 48 -2.12 -7.56 6.19
C THR A 48 -3.21 -6.50 6.25
N CYS A 49 -4.09 -6.49 5.26
CA CYS A 49 -5.16 -5.52 5.11
C CYS A 49 -6.53 -6.21 5.22
N LEU A 50 -7.51 -5.49 5.75
CA LEU A 50 -8.90 -5.91 5.67
C LEU A 50 -9.50 -5.46 4.34
N VAL A 51 -10.23 -6.36 3.67
CA VAL A 51 -10.92 -6.11 2.41
C VAL A 51 -12.42 -6.05 2.69
N PHE A 52 -13.04 -4.94 2.31
CA PHE A 52 -14.47 -4.70 2.49
C PHE A 52 -15.15 -4.55 1.14
N ASP A 53 -16.36 -5.07 1.05
CA ASP A 53 -17.23 -4.80 -0.08
C ASP A 53 -17.76 -3.36 0.01
N VAL A 54 -17.75 -2.64 -1.11
CA VAL A 54 -18.20 -1.25 -1.22
C VAL A 54 -19.70 -1.16 -1.53
N HIS A 55 -20.49 -2.18 -1.21
CA HIS A 55 -21.96 -2.10 -1.15
C HIS A 55 -22.45 -1.15 -0.04
N HIS A 56 -22.02 0.11 -0.10
CA HIS A 56 -22.63 1.23 0.59
C HIS A 56 -23.74 1.78 -0.29
N LYS A 57 -25.00 1.51 0.08
CA LYS A 57 -26.13 2.29 -0.44
C LYS A 57 -25.97 3.72 0.10
N PRO A 58 -25.82 4.75 -0.75
CA PRO A 58 -25.69 6.13 -0.26
C PRO A 58 -26.91 6.51 0.59
N PRO A 59 -26.74 7.29 1.67
CA PRO A 59 -27.84 7.76 2.49
C PRO A 59 -28.60 8.84 1.70
N GLY A 60 -29.63 8.42 0.98
CA GLY A 60 -30.46 9.29 0.16
C GLY A 60 -30.94 8.59 -1.09
N GLY A 61 -32.03 7.82 -0.97
CA GLY A 61 -32.89 7.59 -2.11
C GLY A 61 -33.54 8.93 -2.45
N ALA A 62 -32.98 9.67 -3.40
CA ALA A 62 -33.73 10.66 -4.14
C ALA A 62 -34.53 9.90 -5.20
N THR A 63 -35.67 9.37 -4.78
CA THR A 63 -36.79 9.05 -5.67
C THR A 63 -37.85 10.08 -5.40
N GLU A 64 -38.14 10.86 -6.45
CA GLU A 64 -39.25 11.80 -6.67
C GLU A 64 -39.24 13.13 -5.93
#